data_AF-A0AAW4CM56-F1
#
_entry.id   AF-A0AAW4CM56-F1
#
_cell.length_a   1.000
_cell.length_b   1.000
_cell.length_c   1.000
_cell.angle_alpha   90.00
_cell.angle_beta   90.00
_cell.angle_gamma   90.00
#
_symmetry.space_group_name_H-M   'P 1'
#
loop_
_entity.id
_entity.type
_entity.pdbx_description
1 polymer ?
#
loop_
_entity_poly.entity_id
_entity_poly.type
_entity_poly.pdbx_seq_one_letter_code
_entity_poly.pdbx_strand_id
1 'polypeptide(L)'
;MRTTMLRFTAPLLAAACAMALAVPALAETKVPGDPHADDPVGIVADPCPTHEKPSDEAAWKLWNLHMRTRDFGQLCRYAAANKAIEGQKVRVVFMGDSITDNWINLDPTMFQNGLVDRGISGQTTQQMLVRFRNDVIALKPQAVH
;
A
#
# COMPACT_ATOMS: atom_id res chain seq x y z
N MET A 1 31.68 -48.30 -63.83
CA MET A 1 30.79 -48.25 -62.64
C MET A 1 31.48 -47.38 -61.61
N ARG A 2 30.99 -46.16 -61.33
CA ARG A 2 30.10 -45.84 -60.18
C ARG A 2 30.67 -46.42 -58.88
N THR A 3 31.04 -45.67 -57.84
CA THR A 3 30.39 -44.48 -57.27
C THR A 3 31.35 -43.74 -56.32
N THR A 4 31.19 -42.43 -56.27
CA THR A 4 31.88 -41.43 -55.43
C THR A 4 31.31 -41.36 -54.00
N MET A 5 32.19 -41.07 -53.03
CA MET A 5 31.93 -40.39 -51.72
C MET A 5 30.98 -41.11 -50.72
N LEU A 6 31.04 -40.90 -49.40
CA LEU A 6 31.26 -39.66 -48.65
C LEU A 6 31.66 -40.02 -47.20
N ARG A 7 32.74 -39.43 -46.68
CA ARG A 7 33.03 -39.40 -45.24
C ARG A 7 32.13 -38.34 -44.60
N PHE A 8 31.20 -38.75 -43.75
CA PHE A 8 30.47 -37.83 -42.88
C PHE A 8 31.33 -37.51 -41.66
N THR A 9 31.98 -36.35 -41.65
CA THR A 9 32.40 -35.66 -40.43
C THR A 9 31.34 -34.61 -40.09
N ALA A 10 30.59 -34.82 -39.02
CA ALA A 10 29.90 -33.73 -38.33
C ALA A 10 29.67 -34.12 -36.87
N PRO A 11 30.31 -33.42 -35.93
CA PRO A 11 29.52 -32.89 -34.83
C PRO A 11 30.00 -31.48 -34.50
N LEU A 12 29.47 -30.48 -35.20
CA LEU A 12 29.74 -29.07 -34.91
C LEU A 12 28.51 -28.23 -35.29
N LEU A 13 27.33 -28.62 -34.80
CA LEU A 13 26.11 -27.81 -34.97
C LEU A 13 25.12 -27.92 -33.80
N ALA A 14 25.55 -28.42 -32.64
CA ALA A 14 24.67 -28.57 -31.46
C ALA A 14 25.02 -27.61 -30.30
N ALA A 15 26.00 -26.71 -30.45
CA ALA A 15 26.50 -25.90 -29.33
C ALA A 15 26.09 -24.42 -29.36
N ALA A 16 25.41 -23.92 -30.41
CA ALA A 16 25.14 -22.49 -30.57
C ALA A 16 23.74 -22.03 -30.13
N CYS A 17 22.79 -22.94 -29.88
CA CYS A 17 21.38 -22.56 -29.65
C CYS A 17 20.95 -22.50 -28.17
N ALA A 18 21.83 -22.81 -27.21
CA ALA A 18 21.44 -22.92 -25.80
C ALA A 18 21.77 -21.69 -24.93
N MET A 19 22.34 -20.62 -25.48
CA MET A 19 22.79 -19.45 -24.69
C MET A 19 21.87 -18.21 -24.76
N ALA A 20 20.66 -18.32 -25.33
CA ALA A 20 19.86 -17.13 -25.67
C ALA A 20 18.71 -16.74 -24.72
N LEU A 21 18.43 -17.42 -23.59
CA LEU A 21 17.20 -17.11 -22.82
C LEU A 21 17.35 -17.04 -21.29
N ALA A 22 18.54 -16.72 -20.77
CA ALA A 22 18.64 -16.24 -19.39
C ALA A 22 18.49 -14.71 -19.38
N VAL A 23 17.28 -14.21 -19.66
CA VAL A 23 16.98 -12.81 -19.33
C VAL A 23 16.94 -12.74 -17.80
N PRO A 24 17.83 -11.98 -17.13
CA PRO A 24 17.69 -11.78 -15.71
C PRO A 24 16.33 -11.11 -15.48
N ALA A 25 15.45 -11.77 -14.74
CA ALA A 25 14.23 -11.15 -14.25
C ALA A 25 14.67 -10.05 -13.27
N LEU A 26 14.80 -8.83 -13.77
CA LEU A 26 14.92 -7.67 -12.91
C LEU A 26 13.59 -7.55 -12.16
N ALA A 27 13.64 -7.52 -10.83
CA ALA A 27 12.46 -7.21 -10.04
C ALA A 27 12.06 -5.77 -10.39
N GLU A 28 10.98 -5.60 -11.16
CA GLU A 28 10.44 -4.30 -11.50
C GLU A 28 9.79 -3.73 -10.23
N THR A 29 10.48 -2.80 -9.59
CA THR A 29 10.03 -2.11 -8.37
C THR A 29 9.29 -0.81 -8.68
N LYS A 30 9.29 -0.39 -9.95
CA LYS A 30 8.70 0.86 -10.43
C LYS A 30 7.66 0.56 -11.49
N VAL A 31 6.41 0.97 -11.25
CA VAL A 31 5.35 0.80 -12.23
C VAL A 31 5.51 1.86 -13.33
N PRO A 32 5.58 1.49 -14.61
CA PRO A 32 5.66 2.46 -15.70
C PRO A 32 4.47 3.44 -15.67
N GLY A 33 4.76 4.74 -15.69
CA GLY A 33 3.75 5.79 -15.63
C GLY A 33 3.26 6.15 -14.22
N ASP A 34 3.79 5.54 -13.16
CA ASP A 34 3.53 5.95 -11.79
C ASP A 34 4.31 7.24 -11.45
N PRO A 35 3.64 8.37 -11.19
CA PRO A 35 4.31 9.62 -10.82
C PRO A 35 5.04 9.54 -9.47
N HIS A 36 4.76 8.52 -8.65
CA HIS A 36 5.33 8.31 -7.31
C HIS A 36 6.26 7.09 -7.24
N ALA A 37 6.75 6.60 -8.39
CA ALA A 37 7.61 5.42 -8.44
C ALA A 37 8.97 5.58 -7.73
N ASP A 38 9.42 6.82 -7.56
CA ASP A 38 10.72 7.16 -6.94
C ASP A 38 10.60 7.48 -5.44
N ASP A 39 9.38 7.56 -4.92
CA ASP A 39 9.16 7.86 -3.52
C ASP A 39 9.62 6.69 -2.63
N PRO A 40 10.19 6.96 -1.45
CA PRO A 40 10.56 5.88 -0.54
C PRO A 40 9.34 5.06 -0.12
N VAL A 41 9.51 3.74 -0.06
CA VAL A 41 8.50 2.74 0.30
C VAL A 41 8.94 1.95 1.53
N GLY A 42 8.01 1.24 2.18
CA GLY A 42 8.25 0.46 3.38
C GLY A 42 8.13 1.30 4.65
N ILE A 43 9.05 1.09 5.61
CA ILE A 43 9.06 1.86 6.85
C ILE A 43 9.73 3.21 6.57
N VAL A 44 8.89 4.22 6.35
CA VAL A 44 9.33 5.60 6.09
C VAL A 44 9.13 6.47 7.33
N ALA A 45 10.07 7.40 7.57
CA ALA A 45 9.98 8.32 8.71
C ALA A 45 8.86 9.35 8.55
N ASP A 46 8.61 9.79 7.31
CA ASP A 46 7.51 10.67 6.95
C ASP A 46 6.55 9.95 5.98
N PRO A 47 5.50 9.31 6.50
CA PRO A 47 4.55 8.57 5.69
C PRO A 47 3.52 9.45 5.00
N CYS A 48 3.55 10.80 5.15
CA CYS A 48 2.49 11.70 4.71
C CYS A 48 2.87 12.60 3.52
N PRO A 49 3.05 12.02 2.32
CA PRO A 49 3.24 12.79 1.10
C PRO A 49 1.98 13.57 0.72
N THR A 50 2.17 14.71 0.08
CA THR A 50 1.09 15.47 -0.57
C THR A 50 0.77 14.83 -1.92
N HIS A 51 -0.39 14.18 -2.03
CA HIS A 51 -0.90 13.67 -3.31
C HIS A 51 -2.12 14.45 -3.77
N GLU A 52 -2.17 14.70 -5.07
CA GLU A 52 -3.39 15.16 -5.72
C GLU A 52 -4.47 14.07 -5.62
N LYS A 53 -5.73 14.50 -5.50
CA LYS A 53 -6.85 13.56 -5.49
C LYS A 53 -6.92 12.87 -6.85
N PRO A 54 -6.98 11.54 -6.92
CA PRO A 54 -7.06 10.84 -8.20
C PRO A 54 -8.31 11.27 -8.99
N SER A 55 -8.12 11.60 -10.27
CA SER A 55 -9.17 12.10 -11.17
C SER A 55 -9.90 11.01 -11.94
N ASP A 56 -9.30 9.83 -12.07
CA ASP A 56 -9.84 8.68 -12.80
C ASP A 56 -9.41 7.34 -12.16
N GLU A 57 -9.85 6.23 -12.75
CA GLU A 57 -9.58 4.89 -12.24
C GLU A 57 -8.08 4.52 -12.26
N ALA A 58 -7.34 4.97 -13.28
CA ALA A 58 -5.91 4.67 -13.41
C ALA A 58 -5.13 5.40 -12.32
N ALA A 59 -5.39 6.70 -12.15
CA ALA A 59 -4.86 7.51 -11.06
C ALA A 59 -5.25 6.92 -9.69
N TRP A 60 -6.49 6.44 -9.54
CA TRP A 60 -6.94 5.81 -8.30
C TRP A 60 -6.17 4.53 -7.97
N LYS A 61 -5.90 3.68 -8.98
CA LYS A 61 -5.11 2.45 -8.81
C LYS A 61 -3.67 2.75 -8.41
N LEU A 62 -3.03 3.71 -9.09
CA LEU A 62 -1.67 4.13 -8.79
C LEU A 62 -1.57 4.76 -7.39
N TRP A 63 -2.50 5.66 -7.06
CA TRP A 63 -2.61 6.24 -5.72
C TRP A 63 -2.75 5.16 -4.64
N ASN A 64 -3.61 4.16 -4.88
CA ASN A 64 -3.82 3.04 -3.96
C ASN A 64 -2.59 2.14 -3.80
N LEU A 65 -1.86 1.91 -4.88
CA LEU A 65 -0.61 1.16 -4.84
C LEU A 65 0.42 1.92 -4.02
N HIS A 66 0.62 3.21 -4.33
CA HIS A 66 1.56 4.07 -3.65
C HIS A 66 1.26 4.18 -2.14
N MET A 67 0.01 4.41 -1.75
CA MET A 67 -0.38 4.44 -0.35
C MET A 67 -0.12 3.10 0.36
N ARG A 68 -0.37 1.96 -0.29
CA ARG A 68 -0.12 0.64 0.34
C ARG A 68 1.36 0.34 0.51
N THR A 69 2.22 0.80 -0.40
CA THR A 69 3.66 0.54 -0.33
C THR A 69 4.39 1.52 0.58
N ARG A 70 3.90 2.75 0.71
CA ARG A 70 4.52 3.80 1.53
C ARG A 70 3.87 3.99 2.90
N ASP A 71 2.55 4.16 2.94
CA ASP A 71 1.77 4.41 4.16
C ASP A 71 0.78 3.27 4.38
N PHE A 72 1.32 2.07 4.56
CA PHE A 72 0.56 0.82 4.66
C PHE A 72 -0.61 0.89 5.65
N GLY A 73 -0.41 1.58 6.78
CA GLY A 73 -1.41 1.79 7.83
C GLY A 73 -2.33 3.00 7.62
N GLN A 74 -2.09 3.81 6.58
CA GLN A 74 -2.77 5.09 6.35
C GLN A 74 -2.69 6.05 7.54
N LEU A 75 -1.51 6.16 8.17
CA LEU A 75 -1.26 6.99 9.35
C LEU A 75 -1.65 8.47 9.14
N CYS A 76 -1.65 8.91 7.89
CA CYS A 76 -1.93 10.28 7.53
C CYS A 76 -3.44 10.60 7.52
N ARG A 77 -4.30 9.58 7.38
CA ARG A 77 -5.76 9.74 7.30
C ARG A 77 -6.34 10.52 8.48
N TYR A 78 -5.84 10.26 9.68
CA TYR A 78 -6.31 10.88 10.92
C TYR A 78 -5.26 11.74 11.63
N ALA A 79 -4.05 11.92 11.08
CA ALA A 79 -2.98 12.68 11.73
C ALA A 79 -3.42 14.09 12.17
N ALA A 80 -4.06 14.84 11.27
CA ALA A 80 -4.58 16.18 11.57
C ALA A 80 -5.74 16.14 12.59
N ALA A 81 -6.65 15.17 12.46
CA ALA A 81 -7.78 15.01 13.36
C ALA A 81 -7.34 14.62 14.79
N ASN A 82 -6.32 13.76 14.91
CA ASN A 82 -5.70 13.38 16.17
C ASN A 82 -5.08 14.60 16.85
N LYS A 83 -4.32 15.42 16.09
CA LYS A 83 -3.72 16.65 16.60
C LYS A 83 -4.77 17.66 17.09
N ALA A 84 -5.88 17.80 16.36
CA ALA A 84 -6.94 18.75 16.72
C ALA A 84 -7.62 18.43 18.06
N ILE A 85 -7.59 17.17 18.51
CA ILE A 85 -8.19 16.73 19.77
C ILE A 85 -7.15 16.44 20.87
N GLU A 86 -5.89 16.82 20.65
CA GLU A 86 -4.83 16.64 21.64
C GLU A 86 -5.18 17.35 22.96
N GLY A 87 -5.03 16.65 24.07
CA GLY A 87 -5.40 17.14 25.40
C GLY A 87 -6.91 17.14 25.71
N GLN A 88 -7.77 16.83 24.74
CA GLN A 88 -9.20 16.67 24.98
C GLN A 88 -9.52 15.30 25.61
N LYS A 89 -10.62 15.20 26.35
CA LYS A 89 -11.07 13.93 26.93
C LYS A 89 -11.69 13.05 25.85
N VAL A 90 -10.98 11.98 25.49
CA VAL A 90 -11.52 10.90 24.65
C VAL A 90 -12.10 9.80 25.54
N ARG A 91 -13.38 9.47 25.35
CA ARG A 91 -14.06 8.39 26.06
C ARG A 91 -13.85 7.07 25.34
N VAL A 92 -14.21 7.01 24.06
CA VAL A 92 -14.15 5.78 23.26
C VAL A 92 -13.60 6.09 21.89
N VAL A 93 -12.61 5.31 21.46
CA VAL A 93 -12.20 5.26 20.06
C VAL A 93 -12.91 4.09 19.41
N PHE A 94 -13.56 4.33 18.26
CA PHE A 94 -14.10 3.29 17.41
C PHE A 94 -13.08 2.98 16.32
N MET A 95 -12.38 1.85 16.46
CA MET A 95 -11.36 1.40 15.51
C MET A 95 -11.99 0.37 14.57
N GLY A 96 -11.83 0.53 13.26
CA GLY A 96 -12.39 -0.44 12.34
C GLY A 96 -12.11 -0.19 10.87
N ASP A 97 -12.85 -0.92 10.04
CA ASP A 97 -12.76 -0.88 8.58
C ASP A 97 -13.87 0.01 7.97
N SER A 98 -14.34 -0.34 6.77
CA SER A 98 -15.42 0.34 6.06
C SER A 98 -16.73 0.44 6.82
N ILE A 99 -17.05 -0.51 7.72
CA ILE A 99 -18.30 -0.44 8.48
C ILE A 99 -18.24 0.75 9.44
N THR A 100 -17.15 0.87 10.18
CA THR A 100 -16.93 1.96 11.15
C THR A 100 -16.74 3.31 10.44
N ASP A 101 -15.95 3.37 9.35
CA ASP A 101 -15.72 4.59 8.56
C ASP A 101 -17.04 5.16 8.00
N ASN A 102 -18.02 4.30 7.72
CA ASN A 102 -19.30 4.74 7.20
C ASN A 102 -20.29 5.19 8.30
N TRP A 103 -20.10 4.80 9.56
CA TRP A 103 -21.01 5.20 10.65
C TRP A 103 -21.07 6.72 10.84
N ILE A 104 -19.95 7.43 10.69
CA ILE A 104 -19.95 8.90 10.85
C ILE A 104 -20.77 9.60 9.76
N ASN A 105 -20.91 9.00 8.58
CA ASN A 105 -21.74 9.53 7.51
C ASN A 105 -23.23 9.26 7.74
N LEU A 106 -23.56 8.14 8.41
CA LEU A 106 -24.93 7.74 8.71
C LEU A 106 -25.49 8.44 9.95
N ASP A 107 -24.67 8.59 10.99
CA ASP A 107 -24.99 9.30 12.22
C ASP A 107 -23.78 10.10 12.74
N PRO A 108 -23.57 11.32 12.25
CA PRO A 108 -22.50 12.20 12.73
C PRO A 108 -22.63 12.56 14.22
N THR A 109 -23.84 12.44 14.80
CA THR A 109 -24.09 12.84 16.19
C THR A 109 -23.56 11.84 17.20
N MET A 110 -23.38 10.59 16.78
CA MET A 110 -22.72 9.54 17.56
C MET A 110 -21.30 9.93 17.97
N PHE A 111 -20.54 10.58 17.09
CA PHE A 111 -19.12 10.92 17.29
C PHE A 111 -18.93 12.31 17.90
N GLN A 112 -19.67 12.55 18.97
CA GLN A 112 -19.59 13.74 19.81
C GLN A 112 -19.25 13.34 21.25
N ASN A 113 -19.05 14.32 22.13
CA ASN A 113 -18.86 14.09 23.57
C ASN A 113 -17.73 13.08 23.92
N GLY A 114 -16.66 13.09 23.14
CA GLY A 114 -15.49 12.23 23.34
C GLY A 114 -15.59 10.83 22.73
N LEU A 115 -16.60 10.53 21.92
CA LEU A 115 -16.62 9.37 21.03
C LEU A 115 -15.95 9.77 19.71
N VAL A 116 -14.94 9.03 19.28
CA VAL A 116 -14.16 9.38 18.09
C VAL A 116 -14.12 8.23 17.09
N ASP A 117 -14.44 8.54 15.84
CA ASP A 117 -14.35 7.60 14.72
C ASP A 117 -12.90 7.49 14.23
N ARG A 118 -12.40 6.27 14.12
CA ARG A 118 -11.12 5.93 13.49
C ARG A 118 -11.28 4.76 12.52
N GLY A 119 -12.43 4.62 11.87
CA GLY A 119 -12.65 3.65 10.80
C GLY A 119 -11.90 4.02 9.51
N ILE A 120 -11.34 3.05 8.80
CA ILE A 120 -10.78 3.30 7.46
C ILE A 120 -11.22 2.22 6.49
N SER A 121 -11.96 2.63 5.45
CA SER A 121 -12.50 1.73 4.44
C SER A 121 -11.44 0.85 3.77
N GLY A 122 -11.71 -0.45 3.73
CA GLY A 122 -10.85 -1.45 3.07
C GLY A 122 -9.62 -1.88 3.87
N GLN A 123 -9.48 -1.46 5.14
CA GLN A 123 -8.38 -1.92 5.99
C GLN A 123 -8.61 -3.31 6.58
N THR A 124 -7.49 -4.01 6.82
CA THR A 124 -7.42 -5.26 7.58
C THR A 124 -6.82 -5.04 8.96
N THR A 125 -6.85 -6.09 9.80
CA THR A 125 -6.32 -6.03 11.16
C THR A 125 -4.81 -5.74 11.22
N GLN A 126 -4.02 -6.13 10.21
CA GLN A 126 -2.60 -5.78 10.16
C GLN A 126 -2.38 -4.26 10.05
N GLN A 127 -3.20 -3.58 9.27
CA GLN A 127 -3.11 -2.13 9.07
C GLN A 127 -3.61 -1.38 10.31
N MET A 128 -4.68 -1.88 10.92
CA MET A 128 -5.18 -1.37 12.21
C MET A 128 -4.12 -1.50 13.31
N LEU A 129 -3.40 -2.62 13.37
CA LEU A 129 -2.32 -2.82 14.33
C LEU A 129 -1.19 -1.80 14.17
N VAL A 130 -0.78 -1.52 12.92
CA VAL A 130 0.26 -0.52 12.62
C VAL A 130 -0.14 0.88 13.11
N ARG A 131 -1.40 1.28 12.91
CA ARG A 131 -1.89 2.62 13.31
C ARG A 131 -2.42 2.71 14.74
N PHE A 132 -2.55 1.59 15.45
CA PHE A 132 -3.16 1.54 16.78
C PHE A 132 -2.52 2.52 17.78
N ARG A 133 -1.20 2.70 17.70
CA ARG A 133 -0.49 3.63 18.57
C ARG A 133 -0.93 5.08 18.35
N ASN A 134 -1.09 5.50 17.10
CA ASN A 134 -1.41 6.87 16.73
C ASN A 134 -2.91 7.15 16.91
N ASP A 135 -3.75 6.23 16.45
CA ASP A 135 -5.18 6.42 16.38
C ASP A 135 -5.92 5.99 17.66
N VAL A 136 -5.27 5.28 18.57
CA VAL A 136 -5.87 4.84 19.84
C VAL A 136 -5.02 5.26 21.02
N ILE A 137 -3.80 4.73 21.15
CA ILE A 137 -3.00 4.89 22.38
C ILE A 137 -2.68 6.36 22.66
N ALA A 138 -2.23 7.10 21.64
CA ALA A 138 -1.88 8.51 21.78
C ALA A 138 -3.06 9.39 22.22
N LEU A 139 -4.30 8.97 21.90
CA LEU A 139 -5.53 9.67 22.27
C LEU A 139 -5.98 9.39 23.72
N LYS A 140 -5.35 8.43 24.40
CA LYS A 140 -5.62 8.05 25.81
C LYS A 140 -7.12 7.84 26.11
N PRO A 141 -7.84 7.02 25.32
CA PRO A 141 -9.26 6.79 25.56
C PRO A 141 -9.51 5.96 26.81
N GLN A 142 -10.75 5.97 27.30
CA GLN A 142 -11.18 5.09 28.39
C GLN A 142 -11.47 3.66 27.89
N ALA A 143 -11.88 3.52 26.63
CA ALA A 143 -12.10 2.24 25.97
C ALA A 143 -11.83 2.33 24.46
N VAL A 144 -11.65 1.16 23.83
CA VAL A 144 -11.63 0.99 22.38
C VAL A 144 -12.71 -0.01 22.00
N HIS A 145 -13.50 0.33 20.98
CA HIS A 145 -14.45 -0.56 20.31
C HIS A 145 -13.80 -1.09 19.04
#